data_AF-A0A940I3Y0-F1
#
_entry.id   AF-A0A940I3Y0-F1
#
_cell.length_a   1.000
_cell.length_b   1.000
_cell.length_c   1.000
_cell.angle_alpha   90.00
_cell.angle_beta   90.00
_cell.angle_gamma   90.00
#
_symmetry.space_group_name_H-M   'P 1'
#
loop_
_entity.id
_entity.type
_entity.pdbx_description
1 polymer ?
#
loop_
_entity_poly.entity_id
_entity_poly.type
_entity_poly.pdbx_seq_one_letter_code
_entity_poly.pdbx_strand_id
1 'polypeptide(L)'
;MEKFIRYFLFLIIPIVIISAAAYSHFAKQTTYEFKEQISADTVMTKEEMKIDLDYLIDTLRDFHPKTVNGFNEEQSKIIKKAYEKIQEPMTAGEFYFVLNEIICSLKDAHTMIWINTTKEDKIIDLPIVWLKKWDICH
;
A
#
# COMPACT_ATOMS: atom_id res chain seq x y z
N MET A 1 17.95 -1.75 53.99
CA MET A 1 16.80 -1.61 53.07
C MET A 1 16.88 -0.35 52.23
N GLU A 2 17.01 0.85 52.82
CA GLU A 2 17.04 2.12 52.07
C GLU A 2 18.13 2.22 51.00
N LYS A 3 19.37 1.77 51.29
CA LYS A 3 20.45 1.79 50.28
C LYS A 3 20.14 0.89 49.09
N PHE A 4 19.51 -0.26 49.31
CA PHE A 4 19.14 -1.21 48.27
C PHE A 4 18.01 -0.65 47.39
N ILE A 5 17.01 -0.02 48.00
CA ILE A 5 15.93 0.69 47.29
C ILE A 5 16.51 1.84 46.45
N ARG A 6 17.49 2.57 46.98
CA ARG A 6 18.14 3.68 46.26
C ARG A 6 18.92 3.19 45.05
N TYR A 7 19.72 2.12 45.18
CA TYR A 7 20.42 1.51 44.04
C TYR A 7 19.47 0.93 43.00
N PHE A 8 18.37 0.31 43.44
CA PHE A 8 17.35 -0.21 42.54
C PHE A 8 16.68 0.90 41.73
N LEU A 9 16.32 2.02 42.37
CA LEU A 9 15.76 3.19 41.68
C LEU A 9 16.77 3.82 40.70
N PHE A 10 18.06 3.89 41.06
CA PHE A 10 19.11 4.39 40.18
C PHE A 10 19.34 3.52 38.92
N LEU A 11 19.01 2.22 38.97
CA LEU A 11 19.15 1.32 37.83
C LEU A 11 17.88 1.26 36.97
N ILE A 12 16.70 1.28 37.57
CA ILE A 12 15.43 1.14 36.85
C ILE A 12 15.02 2.43 36.13
N ILE A 13 15.24 3.60 36.75
CA ILE A 13 14.84 4.89 36.16
C ILE A 13 15.53 5.15 34.80
N PRO A 14 16.85 4.96 34.64
CA PRO A 14 17.50 5.11 33.34
C PRO A 14 17.00 4.12 32.30
N ILE A 15 16.71 2.87 32.69
CA ILE A 15 16.19 1.85 31.77
C ILE A 15 14.82 2.28 31.23
N VAL A 16 13.91 2.73 32.10
CA VAL A 16 12.58 3.20 31.69
C VAL A 16 12.70 4.42 30.76
N ILE A 17 13.59 5.36 31.06
CA ILE A 17 13.82 6.55 30.22
C ILE A 17 14.38 6.15 28.85
N ILE A 18 15.37 5.25 28.80
CA ILE A 18 15.96 4.76 27.54
C ILE A 18 14.92 4.01 26.72
N SER A 19 14.11 3.14 27.34
CA SER A 19 13.04 2.42 26.65
C SER A 19 11.96 3.36 26.12
N ALA A 20 11.56 4.39 26.88
CA ALA A 20 10.60 5.38 26.44
C ALA A 20 11.15 6.23 25.27
N ALA A 21 12.42 6.63 25.35
CA ALA A 21 13.09 7.37 24.28
C ALA A 21 13.21 6.52 23.00
N ALA A 22 13.63 5.26 23.12
CA ALA A 22 13.70 4.32 22.00
C ALA A 22 12.31 4.10 21.37
N TYR A 23 11.27 3.88 22.16
CA TYR A 23 9.89 3.77 21.68
C TYR A 23 9.46 5.03 20.91
N SER A 24 9.73 6.22 21.46
CA SER A 24 9.37 7.48 20.78
C SER A 24 10.13 7.71 19.47
N HIS A 25 11.39 7.28 19.39
CA HIS A 25 12.19 7.37 18.18
C HIS A 25 11.66 6.41 17.10
N PHE A 26 11.36 5.16 17.48
CA PHE A 26 10.75 4.18 16.58
C PHE A 26 9.34 4.62 16.12
N ALA A 27 8.52 5.16 17.02
CA ALA A 27 7.19 5.66 16.69
C ALA A 27 7.22 6.89 15.77
N LYS A 28 8.28 7.72 15.81
CA LYS A 28 8.47 8.82 14.87
C LYS A 28 8.91 8.36 13.48
N GLN A 29 9.59 7.21 13.36
CA GLN A 29 9.98 6.68 12.05
C GLN A 29 8.81 6.10 11.24
N THR A 30 7.65 5.85 11.86
CA THR A 30 6.49 5.25 11.18
C THR A 30 5.54 6.25 10.55
N THR A 31 5.77 7.57 10.68
CA THR A 31 4.93 8.56 10.00
C THR A 31 5.45 8.76 8.58
N TYR A 32 5.05 7.88 7.67
CA TYR A 32 5.15 8.15 6.24
C TYR A 32 4.22 9.34 5.96
N GLU A 33 4.79 10.50 5.65
CA GLU A 33 3.98 11.64 5.19
C GLU A 33 3.45 11.30 3.80
N PHE A 34 2.19 10.88 3.74
CA PHE A 34 1.49 10.75 2.48
C PHE A 34 1.46 12.14 1.82
N LYS A 35 2.14 12.26 0.68
CA LYS A 35 2.01 13.43 -0.17
C LYS A 35 0.56 13.58 -0.60
N GLU A 36 0.14 14.81 -0.85
CA GLU A 36 -1.17 15.11 -1.39
C GLU A 36 -1.37 14.33 -2.70
N GLN A 37 -2.48 13.60 -2.79
CA GLN A 37 -2.83 12.82 -3.96
C GLN A 37 -3.36 13.75 -5.04
N ILE A 38 -2.91 13.57 -6.28
CA ILE A 38 -3.44 14.34 -7.42
C ILE A 38 -4.93 14.02 -7.64
N SER A 39 -5.68 15.01 -8.13
CA SER A 39 -7.11 14.82 -8.43
C SER A 39 -7.29 13.74 -9.50
N ALA A 40 -8.35 12.93 -9.37
CA ALA A 40 -8.69 11.90 -10.34
C ALA A 40 -8.86 12.45 -11.76
N ASP A 41 -9.31 13.70 -11.91
CA ASP A 41 -9.52 14.37 -13.20
C ASP A 41 -8.23 14.98 -13.79
N THR A 42 -7.11 14.90 -13.06
CA THR A 42 -5.82 15.42 -13.54
C THR A 42 -5.36 14.60 -14.73
N VAL A 43 -5.14 15.24 -15.89
CA VAL A 43 -4.57 14.58 -17.06
C VAL A 43 -3.08 14.38 -16.84
N MET A 44 -2.62 13.14 -16.94
CA MET A 44 -1.21 12.75 -16.81
C MET A 44 -0.58 12.56 -18.18
N THR A 45 0.67 12.95 -18.30
CA THR A 45 1.49 12.66 -19.48
C THR A 45 1.92 11.20 -19.49
N LYS A 46 2.29 10.69 -20.67
CA LYS A 46 2.87 9.36 -20.83
C LYS A 46 4.10 9.17 -19.94
N GLU A 47 4.96 10.18 -19.86
CA GLU A 47 6.20 10.13 -19.09
C GLU A 47 5.93 10.00 -17.59
N GLU A 48 4.99 10.77 -17.05
CA GLU A 48 4.57 10.68 -15.65
C GLU A 48 3.99 9.30 -15.33
N MET A 49 3.05 8.82 -16.15
CA MET A 49 2.47 7.49 -15.97
C MET A 49 3.51 6.38 -16.08
N LYS A 50 4.50 6.53 -16.97
CA LYS A 50 5.56 5.53 -17.10
C LYS A 50 6.42 5.47 -15.84
N ILE A 51 6.78 6.63 -15.26
CA ILE A 51 7.56 6.68 -14.02
C ILE A 51 6.83 5.96 -12.89
N ASP A 52 5.52 6.22 -12.74
CA ASP A 52 4.71 5.60 -11.70
C ASP A 52 4.48 4.10 -11.94
N LEU A 53 4.29 3.69 -13.20
CA LEU A 53 4.16 2.28 -13.57
C LEU A 53 5.49 1.54 -13.33
N ASP A 54 6.62 2.08 -13.75
CA ASP A 54 7.95 1.52 -13.49
C ASP A 54 8.15 1.33 -11.98
N TYR A 55 7.87 2.36 -11.19
CA TYR A 55 7.97 2.32 -9.72
C TYR A 55 7.12 1.22 -9.10
N LEU A 56 5.87 1.05 -9.56
CA LEU A 56 5.00 -0.01 -9.09
C LEU A 56 5.58 -1.40 -9.40
N ILE A 57 6.00 -1.62 -10.64
CA ILE A 57 6.54 -2.92 -11.09
C ILE A 57 7.80 -3.27 -10.31
N ASP A 58 8.70 -2.30 -10.12
CA ASP A 58 9.93 -2.49 -9.35
C ASP A 58 9.61 -2.79 -7.89
N THR A 59 8.69 -2.05 -7.27
CA THR A 59 8.27 -2.29 -5.88
C THR A 59 7.68 -3.68 -5.69
N LEU A 60 6.78 -4.11 -6.59
CA LEU A 60 6.20 -5.45 -6.53
C LEU A 60 7.27 -6.52 -6.72
N ARG A 61 8.13 -6.39 -7.72
CA ARG A 61 9.21 -7.36 -7.98
C ARG A 61 10.14 -7.50 -6.78
N ASP A 62 10.52 -6.39 -6.17
CA ASP A 62 11.60 -6.37 -5.20
C ASP A 62 11.12 -6.69 -3.77
N PHE A 63 9.85 -6.42 -3.44
CA PHE A 63 9.33 -6.57 -2.07
C PHE A 63 8.16 -7.52 -1.90
N HIS A 64 7.37 -7.80 -2.95
CA HIS A 64 6.14 -8.57 -2.77
C HIS A 64 6.40 -10.09 -2.82
N PRO A 65 5.94 -10.89 -1.84
CA PRO A 65 6.28 -12.32 -1.74
C PRO A 65 5.89 -13.17 -2.95
N LYS A 66 4.79 -12.84 -3.63
CA LYS A 66 4.33 -13.59 -4.81
C LYS A 66 5.14 -13.33 -6.08
N THR A 67 6.05 -12.37 -6.05
CA THR A 67 6.82 -11.88 -7.21
C THR A 67 8.33 -11.96 -6.96
N VAL A 68 8.76 -12.57 -5.85
CA VAL A 68 10.18 -12.80 -5.51
C VAL A 68 10.93 -13.62 -6.57
N ASN A 69 10.21 -14.49 -7.30
CA ASN A 69 10.75 -15.28 -8.42
C ASN A 69 10.45 -14.63 -9.78
N GLY A 70 10.08 -13.36 -9.79
CA GLY A 70 9.55 -12.65 -10.96
C GLY A 70 8.05 -12.83 -11.16
N PHE A 71 7.52 -12.13 -12.15
CA PHE A 71 6.12 -12.20 -12.56
C PHE A 71 5.86 -13.46 -13.40
N ASN A 72 4.69 -14.08 -13.22
CA ASN A 72 4.27 -15.18 -14.08
C ASN A 72 3.81 -14.68 -15.47
N GLU A 73 3.45 -15.60 -16.36
CA GLU A 73 3.06 -15.26 -17.74
C GLU A 73 1.78 -14.39 -17.81
N GLU A 74 0.78 -14.68 -16.97
CA GLU A 74 -0.47 -13.92 -16.91
C GLU A 74 -0.20 -12.48 -16.46
N GLN A 75 0.56 -12.33 -15.38
CA GLN A 75 0.97 -11.03 -14.83
C GLN A 75 1.81 -10.26 -15.86
N SER A 76 2.76 -10.91 -16.52
CA SER A 76 3.59 -10.29 -17.55
C SER A 76 2.76 -9.76 -18.73
N LYS A 77 1.72 -10.48 -19.14
CA LYS A 77 0.77 -10.02 -20.17
C LYS A 77 -0.01 -8.79 -19.72
N ILE A 78 -0.46 -8.76 -18.46
CA ILE A 78 -1.18 -7.60 -17.89
C ILE A 78 -0.26 -6.38 -17.82
N ILE A 79 0.99 -6.56 -17.35
CA ILE A 79 2.00 -5.51 -17.30
C ILE A 79 2.28 -4.96 -18.71
N LYS A 80 2.45 -5.84 -19.69
CA LYS A 80 2.65 -5.42 -21.09
C LYS A 80 1.47 -4.58 -21.60
N LYS A 81 0.24 -5.02 -21.35
CA LYS A 81 -0.97 -4.26 -21.72
C LYS A 81 -1.02 -2.90 -21.01
N ALA A 82 -0.58 -2.82 -19.76
CA ALA A 82 -0.51 -1.54 -19.05
C ALA A 82 0.43 -0.56 -19.77
N TYR A 83 1.64 -1.01 -20.16
CA TYR A 83 2.55 -0.18 -20.97
C TYR A 83 1.96 0.23 -22.32
N GLU A 84 1.18 -0.64 -22.97
CA GLU A 84 0.48 -0.32 -24.22
C GLU A 84 -0.64 0.73 -24.00
N LYS A 85 -1.35 0.68 -22.86
CA LYS A 85 -2.42 1.63 -22.52
C LYS A 85 -1.91 3.04 -22.23
N ILE A 86 -0.78 3.17 -21.52
CA ILE A 86 -0.25 4.49 -21.10
C ILE A 86 0.46 5.26 -22.22
N GLN A 87 0.37 4.82 -23.48
CA GLN A 87 0.98 5.51 -24.62
C GLN A 87 0.29 6.84 -24.95
N GLU A 88 -0.98 6.99 -24.55
CA GLU A 88 -1.77 8.21 -24.72
C GLU A 88 -2.06 8.85 -23.36
N PRO A 89 -2.10 10.19 -23.26
CA PRO A 89 -2.52 10.87 -22.04
C PRO A 89 -3.89 10.40 -21.55
N MET A 90 -4.02 10.20 -20.24
CA MET A 90 -5.28 9.85 -19.59
C MET A 90 -5.38 10.52 -18.22
N THR A 91 -6.55 10.49 -17.63
CA THR A 91 -6.76 11.02 -16.28
C THR A 91 -6.10 10.12 -15.22
N ALA A 92 -5.73 10.69 -14.07
CA ALA A 92 -5.17 9.95 -12.95
C ALA A 92 -6.13 8.83 -12.46
N GLY A 93 -7.45 9.06 -12.56
CA GLY A 93 -8.46 8.05 -12.26
C GLY A 93 -8.46 6.88 -13.24
N GLU A 94 -8.34 7.14 -14.55
CA GLU A 94 -8.18 6.08 -15.55
C GLU A 94 -6.87 5.30 -15.35
N PHE A 95 -5.78 6.02 -15.09
CA PHE A 95 -4.48 5.41 -14.82
C PHE A 95 -4.49 4.54 -13.56
N TYR A 96 -5.19 4.95 -12.49
CA TYR A 96 -5.39 4.11 -11.31
C TYR A 96 -5.96 2.73 -11.67
N PHE A 97 -6.96 2.65 -12.55
CA PHE A 97 -7.52 1.37 -12.96
C PHE A 97 -6.53 0.52 -13.77
N VAL A 98 -5.63 1.14 -14.53
CA VAL A 98 -4.52 0.44 -15.20
C VAL A 98 -3.58 -0.19 -14.18
N LEU A 99 -3.17 0.56 -13.15
CA LEU A 99 -2.31 0.05 -12.08
C LEU A 99 -3.01 -1.02 -11.25
N ASN A 100 -4.29 -0.82 -10.93
CA ASN A 100 -5.07 -1.73 -10.11
C ASN A 100 -5.28 -3.10 -10.79
N GLU A 101 -5.33 -3.16 -12.13
CA GLU A 101 -5.37 -4.43 -12.87
C GLU A 101 -4.12 -5.29 -12.56
N ILE A 102 -2.94 -4.67 -12.46
CA ILE A 102 -1.70 -5.34 -12.09
C ILE A 102 -1.76 -5.82 -10.63
N ILE A 103 -2.19 -4.96 -9.70
CA ILE A 103 -2.32 -5.32 -8.29
C ILE A 103 -3.28 -6.50 -8.11
N CYS A 104 -4.48 -6.44 -8.71
CA CYS A 104 -5.48 -7.51 -8.61
C CYS A 104 -4.99 -8.83 -9.22
N SER A 105 -4.08 -8.80 -10.20
CA SER A 105 -3.49 -10.02 -10.77
C SER A 105 -2.65 -10.84 -9.77
N LEU A 106 -2.22 -10.22 -8.66
CA LEU A 106 -1.56 -10.91 -7.55
C LEU A 106 -2.52 -11.78 -6.75
N LYS A 107 -3.84 -11.56 -6.88
CA LYS A 107 -4.90 -12.25 -6.12
C LYS A 107 -4.59 -12.22 -4.62
N ASP A 108 -4.18 -11.05 -4.12
CA ASP A 108 -3.77 -10.82 -2.75
C ASP A 108 -4.63 -9.73 -2.10
N ALA A 109 -5.27 -10.05 -0.98
CA ALA A 109 -6.18 -9.12 -0.30
C ALA A 109 -5.45 -8.04 0.51
N HIS A 110 -4.13 -8.18 0.72
CA HIS A 110 -3.32 -7.26 1.53
C HIS A 110 -2.47 -6.32 0.68
N THR A 111 -2.53 -6.45 -0.63
CA THR A 111 -1.80 -5.60 -1.57
C THR A 111 -2.80 -4.72 -2.30
N MET A 112 -2.74 -3.42 -2.05
CA MET A 112 -3.65 -2.43 -2.62
C MET A 112 -2.97 -1.08 -2.80
N ILE A 113 -3.47 -0.29 -3.74
CA ILE A 113 -3.13 1.12 -3.86
C ILE A 113 -4.09 1.90 -2.95
N TRP A 114 -3.54 2.64 -2.00
CA TRP A 114 -4.33 3.49 -1.12
C TRP A 114 -4.77 4.75 -1.84
N ILE A 115 -6.08 5.01 -1.84
CA ILE A 115 -6.68 6.27 -2.31
C ILE A 115 -7.23 7.00 -1.09
N ASN A 116 -6.98 8.31 -1.02
CA ASN A 116 -7.60 9.17 -0.02
C ASN A 116 -9.09 9.29 -0.29
N THR A 117 -9.90 8.84 0.65
CA THR A 117 -11.35 9.01 0.56
C THR A 117 -11.76 10.42 0.95
N THR A 118 -12.66 11.01 0.18
CA THR A 118 -13.20 12.36 0.41
C THR A 118 -14.63 12.29 0.94
N LYS A 119 -15.21 13.44 1.34
CA LYS A 119 -16.61 13.48 1.79
C LYS A 119 -17.59 13.34 0.63
N GLU A 120 -17.10 13.58 -0.58
CA GLU A 120 -17.82 13.53 -1.84
C GLU A 120 -17.96 12.09 -2.37
N ASP A 121 -17.20 11.15 -1.80
CA ASP A 121 -17.25 9.73 -2.18
C ASP A 121 -18.62 9.13 -1.87
N LYS A 122 -19.18 8.42 -2.84
CA LYS A 122 -20.47 7.75 -2.69
C LYS A 122 -20.26 6.34 -2.17
N ILE A 123 -20.86 6.05 -1.02
CA ILE A 123 -20.91 4.71 -0.45
C ILE A 123 -22.23 4.06 -0.87
N ILE A 124 -22.14 2.89 -1.51
CA ILE A 124 -23.30 2.06 -1.80
C ILE A 124 -23.50 1.13 -0.60
N ASP A 125 -24.68 1.20 0.03
CA ASP A 125 -25.07 0.27 1.08
C ASP A 125 -25.39 -1.11 0.47
N LEU A 126 -24.41 -2.00 0.49
CA LEU A 126 -24.54 -3.38 0.02
C LEU A 126 -24.55 -4.32 1.23
N PRO A 127 -25.73 -4.79 1.69
CA PRO A 127 -25.79 -5.75 2.79
C PRO A 127 -25.13 -7.06 2.35
N ILE A 128 -23.97 -7.38 2.95
CA ILE A 128 -23.28 -8.65 2.69
C ILE A 128 -24.06 -9.76 3.40
N VAL A 129 -24.85 -10.50 2.63
CA VAL A 129 -25.52 -11.71 3.11
C VAL A 129 -24.63 -12.91 2.78
N TRP A 130 -23.98 -13.46 3.81
CA TRP A 130 -23.25 -14.73 3.69
C TRP A 130 -24.25 -15.88 3.60
N LEU A 131 -24.54 -16.34 2.37
CA LEU A 131 -25.37 -17.52 2.16
C LEU A 131 -24.58 -18.79 2.52
N LYS A 132 -25.22 -19.70 3.27
CA LYS A 132 -24.59 -20.85 3.94
C LYS A 132 -24.02 -21.95 3.03
N LYS A 133 -23.93 -21.76 1.71
CA LYS A 133 -23.45 -22.81 0.78
C LYS A 133 -22.87 -22.22 -0.51
N TRP A 134 -21.60 -22.52 -0.79
CA TRP A 134 -20.86 -22.15 -2.00
C TRP A 134 -21.21 -23.06 -3.20
N ASP A 135 -22.48 -23.30 -3.47
CA ASP A 135 -22.93 -24.23 -4.53
C ASP A 135 -23.26 -23.54 -5.87
N ILE A 136 -22.82 -22.31 -6.10
CA ILE A 136 -23.11 -21.61 -7.35
C ILE A 136 -21.86 -20.86 -7.81
N CYS A 137 -20.96 -21.59 -8.46
CA CYS A 137 -20.22 -21.19 -9.66
C CYS A 137 -19.29 -22.34 -10.10
N HIS A 138 -19.83 -23.15 -11.02
CA HIS A 138 -19.23 -24.20 -11.86
C HIS A 138 -18.85 -25.52 -11.18
#